data_AF-A0A8C2M9U7-F1
#
_entry.id   AF-A0A8C2M9U7-F1
#
_cell.length_a   1.000
_cell.length_b   1.000
_cell.length_c   1.000
_cell.angle_alpha   90.00
_cell.angle_beta   90.00
_cell.angle_gamma   90.00
#
_symmetry.space_group_name_H-M   'P 1'
#
loop_
_entity.id
_entity.type
_entity.pdbx_description
1 polymer ?
#
loop_
_entity_poly.entity_id
_entity_poly.type
_entity_poly.pdbx_seq_one_letter_code
_entity_poly.pdbx_strand_id
1 'polypeptide(L)'
;MSWARSHLRSALSLAAVSARGATTEGAARRWLSAWPAPQEPGMEYQDAVRMLNTLQTNASYLEQVKRQRSDPQAQLEAMEVYLARSGLQVEDLNQLNIIHVTGTKGKGSTCAFTERILRSYGLKTGFFSSPHLVQVRERIRINGKPISPELFTKHFWRLYHQLEEFKDDSHVAMPAYFRFLTLMAFHVFLQEKVDLAVVEVGIGGAYDCTNIIRKPVVCGVSSLGMDHTSLLGDTVEKIAWQKGGIFKPGVPAFTVLQPEGPLAVLRDRAQQTSCPLYLCPPLEALEDGGLPLTLGLEGEHQRSNAALALQLAHCWLEQQDHQDIRELKVSRPSMRWQLPLAPVFHPTSHMRHGLRDTEWPGRTQVLRRGPLTWYLDGAHTTSSVQACVRWYCQSLQRSKHPSGSGWSVSPEMWKSGGGEEGYSFRRLIPLLPLFDYAVFCPNLTEVSSTENADQQNFTVTLDQVLLRCLQHQQHWSCLSEKQASPDFLSSPSPEPGRPGSLQPALRPPHSTGTNSLVFSCISHALQWISQGRDPIFQAPSPPRSLLSHPTASSGASILREAGAIHVLVTGSLHLVGGVLKLLEPSLSQ
;
A
#
# COMPACT_ATOMS: atom_id res chain seq x y z
N MET A 1 19.55 -36.37 53.02
CA MET A 1 20.64 -37.18 52.44
C MET A 1 20.85 -38.35 53.40
N SER A 2 20.74 -39.62 53.09
CA SER A 2 20.68 -40.42 51.86
C SER A 2 20.12 -41.77 52.32
N TRP A 3 19.12 -42.36 51.67
CA TRP A 3 18.91 -43.81 51.71
C TRP A 3 18.30 -44.25 50.37
N ALA A 4 19.07 -45.03 49.62
CA ALA A 4 18.69 -45.56 48.31
C ALA A 4 18.67 -47.10 48.33
N ARG A 5 17.45 -47.60 48.08
CA ARG A 5 17.03 -48.74 47.24
C ARG A 5 17.71 -50.11 47.37
N SER A 6 16.85 -51.08 47.69
CA SER A 6 16.96 -52.52 47.46
C SER A 6 16.75 -52.90 45.98
N HIS A 7 17.64 -53.74 45.45
CA HIS A 7 17.43 -55.14 44.99
C HIS A 7 15.97 -55.60 44.66
N LEU A 8 15.65 -56.45 43.67
CA LEU A 8 16.34 -57.58 43.02
C LEU A 8 15.44 -58.12 41.87
N ARG A 9 16.05 -58.68 40.78
CA ARG A 9 15.69 -59.89 39.96
C ARG A 9 14.24 -60.06 39.44
N SER A 10 13.91 -60.76 38.34
CA SER A 10 14.61 -61.46 37.26
C SER A 10 13.55 -62.04 36.30
N ALA A 11 13.84 -61.99 35.00
CA ALA A 11 13.66 -63.07 34.01
C ALA A 11 12.27 -63.53 33.49
N LEU A 12 12.23 -63.61 32.14
CA LEU A 12 11.59 -64.62 31.24
C LEU A 12 10.04 -64.69 31.27
N SER A 13 9.26 -64.94 30.21
CA SER A 13 9.41 -65.16 28.76
C SER A 13 7.99 -65.39 28.21
N LEU A 14 7.79 -65.17 26.89
CA LEU A 14 6.79 -65.81 25.99
C LEU A 14 5.28 -65.47 26.08
N ALA A 15 4.85 -64.70 25.05
CA ALA A 15 3.94 -65.06 23.95
C ALA A 15 2.42 -65.36 24.13
N ALA A 16 1.70 -64.88 23.10
CA ALA A 16 0.34 -65.20 22.60
C ALA A 16 -0.87 -64.54 23.30
N VAL A 17 -1.44 -63.45 22.77
CA VAL A 17 -2.47 -63.35 21.68
C VAL A 17 -3.87 -63.79 22.12
N SER A 18 -4.79 -62.85 22.36
CA SER A 18 -5.92 -62.53 21.44
C SER A 18 -7.06 -61.71 22.10
N ALA A 19 -7.43 -60.63 21.39
CA ALA A 19 -8.77 -60.07 21.16
C ALA A 19 -9.71 -59.66 22.31
N ARG A 20 -10.01 -58.35 22.40
CA ARG A 20 -11.25 -57.73 21.88
C ARG A 20 -11.39 -56.27 22.36
N GLY A 21 -11.69 -55.36 21.43
CA GLY A 21 -12.73 -54.33 21.65
C GLY A 21 -12.29 -52.87 21.84
N ALA A 22 -12.81 -52.03 20.93
CA ALA A 22 -13.20 -50.62 21.11
C ALA A 22 -12.15 -49.51 20.88
N THR A 23 -12.06 -49.09 19.61
CA THR A 23 -12.31 -47.72 19.12
C THR A 23 -11.86 -46.52 19.97
N THR A 24 -10.87 -45.77 19.45
CA THR A 24 -10.97 -44.32 19.15
C THR A 24 -9.69 -43.88 18.44
N GLU A 25 -9.79 -43.55 17.15
CA GLU A 25 -8.73 -42.97 16.35
C GLU A 25 -8.42 -41.55 16.82
N GLY A 26 -7.29 -41.38 17.50
CA GLY A 26 -6.64 -40.08 17.66
C GLY A 26 -5.68 -39.85 16.49
N ALA A 27 -6.08 -39.01 15.54
CA ALA A 27 -5.19 -38.52 14.48
C ALA A 27 -4.00 -37.77 15.13
N ALA A 28 -2.83 -38.42 15.11
CA ALA A 28 -1.61 -37.86 15.64
C ALA A 28 -1.19 -36.62 14.82
N ARG A 29 -1.24 -35.45 15.45
CA ARG A 29 -0.62 -34.21 14.97
C ARG A 29 0.88 -34.44 14.77
N ARG A 30 1.31 -34.53 13.51
CA ARG A 30 2.73 -34.56 13.14
C ARG A 30 3.30 -33.14 13.24
N TRP A 31 4.11 -32.91 14.26
CA TRP A 31 4.81 -31.65 14.46
C TRP A 31 5.91 -31.42 13.41
N LEU A 32 6.06 -30.14 13.11
CA LEU A 32 6.99 -29.47 12.19
C LEU A 32 8.45 -29.82 12.49
N SER A 33 9.15 -30.44 11.53
CA SER A 33 10.61 -30.43 11.46
C SER A 33 11.07 -29.31 10.52
N ALA A 34 12.08 -28.56 10.96
CA ALA A 34 12.80 -27.60 10.14
C ALA A 34 13.71 -28.35 9.16
N TRP A 35 13.19 -28.76 8.00
CA TRP A 35 14.06 -29.16 6.90
C TRP A 35 14.51 -27.92 6.12
N PRO A 36 15.81 -27.78 5.80
CA PRO A 36 16.23 -26.92 4.71
C PRO A 36 15.52 -27.42 3.44
N ALA A 37 14.87 -26.53 2.70
CA ALA A 37 14.34 -26.89 1.39
C ALA A 37 15.52 -27.34 0.52
N PRO A 38 15.45 -28.50 -0.17
CA PRO A 38 16.45 -28.87 -1.16
C PRO A 38 16.52 -27.75 -2.20
N GLN A 39 17.69 -27.14 -2.40
CA GLN A 39 17.90 -26.23 -3.53
C GLN A 39 18.09 -27.08 -4.79
N GLU A 40 16.99 -27.53 -5.39
CA GLU A 40 17.02 -28.09 -6.73
C GLU A 40 17.24 -26.98 -7.76
N PRO A 41 17.94 -27.25 -8.89
CA PRO A 41 18.04 -26.31 -10.00
C PRO A 41 16.63 -25.88 -10.46
N GLY A 42 16.36 -24.56 -10.53
CA GLY A 42 15.05 -24.01 -10.91
C GLY A 42 14.13 -23.61 -9.75
N MET A 43 14.64 -23.58 -8.51
CA MET A 43 13.92 -23.10 -7.32
C MET A 43 14.55 -21.82 -6.72
N GLU A 44 15.14 -20.95 -7.53
CA GLU A 44 15.64 -19.66 -7.04
C GLU A 44 14.51 -18.63 -6.85
N TYR A 45 14.81 -17.48 -6.23
CA TYR A 45 13.82 -16.41 -6.02
C TYR A 45 13.16 -15.95 -7.31
N GLN A 46 13.92 -15.73 -8.38
CA GLN A 46 13.35 -15.31 -9.66
C GLN A 46 12.44 -16.39 -10.27
N ASP A 47 12.73 -17.68 -10.06
CA ASP A 47 11.85 -18.77 -10.52
C ASP A 47 10.53 -18.79 -9.76
N ALA A 48 10.58 -18.60 -8.44
CA ALA A 48 9.38 -18.46 -7.62
C ALA A 48 8.50 -17.28 -8.08
N VAL A 49 9.11 -16.13 -8.39
CA VAL A 49 8.37 -14.95 -8.90
C VAL A 49 7.80 -15.21 -10.30
N ARG A 50 8.55 -15.83 -11.21
CA ARG A 50 8.06 -16.22 -12.54
C ARG A 50 6.87 -17.17 -12.43
N MET A 51 6.96 -18.19 -11.57
CA MET A 51 5.87 -19.14 -11.35
C MET A 51 4.66 -18.44 -10.74
N LEU A 52 4.85 -17.59 -9.72
CA LEU A 52 3.78 -16.77 -9.15
C LEU A 52 3.10 -15.91 -10.22
N ASN A 53 3.87 -15.32 -11.13
CA ASN A 53 3.32 -14.51 -12.22
C ASN A 53 2.45 -15.31 -13.19
N THR A 54 2.64 -16.63 -13.33
CA THR A 54 1.70 -17.48 -14.11
C THR A 54 0.31 -17.56 -13.48
N LEU A 55 0.19 -17.30 -12.19
CA LEU A 55 -1.09 -17.24 -11.46
C LEU A 55 -1.81 -15.90 -11.65
N GLN A 56 -1.22 -14.94 -12.37
CA GLN A 56 -1.91 -13.70 -12.73
C GLN A 56 -3.09 -14.04 -13.63
N THR A 57 -4.27 -13.55 -13.24
CA THR A 57 -5.43 -13.59 -14.10
C THR A 57 -5.24 -12.57 -15.22
N ASN A 58 -5.01 -13.05 -16.44
CA ASN A 58 -4.86 -12.19 -17.62
C ASN A 58 -6.05 -11.21 -17.72
N ALA A 59 -5.83 -10.04 -18.33
CA ALA A 59 -6.87 -9.01 -18.49
C ALA A 59 -8.18 -9.56 -19.09
N SER A 60 -8.07 -10.58 -19.93
CA SER A 60 -9.20 -11.34 -20.49
C SER A 60 -10.01 -12.10 -19.43
N TYR A 61 -9.39 -12.69 -18.40
CA TYR A 61 -10.08 -13.34 -17.28
C TYR A 61 -10.75 -12.33 -16.36
N LEU A 62 -10.13 -11.16 -16.11
CA LEU A 62 -10.80 -10.06 -15.39
C LEU A 62 -12.02 -9.55 -16.15
N GLU A 63 -11.97 -9.48 -17.48
CA GLU A 63 -13.16 -9.24 -18.31
C GLU A 63 -14.16 -10.40 -18.26
N GLN A 64 -13.69 -11.64 -18.18
CA GLN A 64 -14.54 -12.82 -18.09
C GLN A 64 -15.28 -12.89 -16.74
N VAL A 65 -14.63 -12.52 -15.63
CA VAL A 65 -15.26 -12.36 -14.29
C VAL A 65 -16.19 -11.13 -14.26
N LYS A 66 -15.93 -10.09 -15.05
CA LYS A 66 -16.90 -8.99 -15.25
C LYS A 66 -18.15 -9.45 -16.01
N ARG A 67 -18.01 -10.37 -16.97
CA ARG A 67 -19.11 -10.88 -17.82
C ARG A 67 -19.86 -12.06 -17.20
N GLN A 68 -19.15 -12.94 -16.52
CA GLN A 68 -19.67 -14.04 -15.72
C GLN A 68 -19.64 -13.57 -14.27
N ARG A 69 -20.77 -13.11 -13.75
CA ARG A 69 -20.96 -12.83 -12.32
C ARG A 69 -20.78 -14.14 -11.52
N SER A 70 -19.55 -14.60 -11.40
CA SER A 70 -19.19 -15.65 -10.46
C SER A 70 -19.60 -15.16 -9.08
N ASP A 71 -20.31 -16.00 -8.35
CA ASP A 71 -20.86 -15.66 -7.05
C ASP A 71 -19.71 -15.18 -6.12
N PRO A 72 -19.70 -13.91 -5.69
CA PRO A 72 -18.65 -13.39 -4.81
C PRO A 72 -18.54 -14.16 -3.50
N GLN A 73 -19.63 -14.79 -3.05
CA GLN A 73 -19.63 -15.64 -1.87
C GLN A 73 -18.85 -16.95 -2.12
N ALA A 74 -19.09 -17.61 -3.26
CA ALA A 74 -18.32 -18.79 -3.67
C ALA A 74 -16.81 -18.51 -3.79
N GLN A 75 -16.42 -17.27 -4.10
CA GLN A 75 -15.01 -16.89 -4.11
C GLN A 75 -14.36 -16.90 -2.72
N LEU A 76 -15.11 -16.52 -1.68
CA LEU A 76 -14.63 -16.54 -0.30
C LEU A 76 -14.62 -17.97 0.25
N GLU A 77 -15.62 -18.78 -0.11
CA GLU A 77 -15.65 -20.21 0.23
C GLU A 77 -14.48 -20.97 -0.41
N ALA A 78 -14.12 -20.63 -1.66
CA ALA A 78 -12.93 -21.18 -2.30
C ALA A 78 -11.64 -20.86 -1.52
N MET A 79 -11.55 -19.71 -0.84
CA MET A 79 -10.39 -19.39 0.00
C MET A 79 -10.27 -20.31 1.21
N GLU A 80 -11.38 -20.74 1.80
CA GLU A 80 -11.37 -21.70 2.91
C GLU A 80 -10.88 -23.07 2.43
N VAL A 81 -11.31 -23.49 1.23
CA VAL A 81 -10.81 -24.71 0.58
C VAL A 81 -9.31 -24.62 0.30
N TYR A 82 -8.81 -23.50 -0.22
CA TYR A 82 -7.37 -23.33 -0.43
C TYR A 82 -6.59 -23.33 0.87
N LEU A 83 -7.12 -22.71 1.94
CA LEU A 83 -6.49 -22.70 3.25
C LEU A 83 -6.39 -24.14 3.80
N ALA A 84 -7.49 -24.91 3.72
CA ALA A 84 -7.52 -26.32 4.12
C ALA A 84 -6.49 -27.17 3.35
N ARG A 85 -6.42 -27.01 2.01
CA ARG A 85 -5.44 -27.69 1.15
C ARG A 85 -3.99 -27.31 1.46
N SER A 86 -3.78 -26.10 1.97
CA SER A 86 -2.45 -25.66 2.43
C SER A 86 -2.06 -26.25 3.80
N GLY A 87 -2.95 -27.02 4.43
CA GLY A 87 -2.74 -27.64 5.74
C GLY A 87 -3.06 -26.72 6.93
N LEU A 88 -3.81 -25.63 6.71
CA LEU A 88 -4.27 -24.71 7.75
C LEU A 88 -5.80 -24.72 7.83
N GLN A 89 -6.34 -24.47 9.01
CA GLN A 89 -7.77 -24.20 9.22
C GLN A 89 -8.00 -22.71 9.41
N VAL A 90 -9.24 -22.25 9.20
CA VAL A 90 -9.60 -20.82 9.37
C VAL A 90 -9.36 -20.38 10.82
N GLU A 91 -9.56 -21.28 11.78
CA GLU A 91 -9.35 -21.03 13.21
C GLU A 91 -7.87 -20.81 13.56
N ASP A 92 -6.94 -21.37 12.78
CA ASP A 92 -5.50 -21.18 13.01
C ASP A 92 -5.11 -19.70 12.87
N LEU A 93 -5.81 -18.96 12.01
CA LEU A 93 -5.58 -17.53 11.79
C LEU A 93 -5.85 -16.69 13.05
N ASN A 94 -6.62 -17.20 14.01
CA ASN A 94 -6.86 -16.49 15.28
C ASN A 94 -5.57 -16.33 16.11
N GLN A 95 -4.57 -17.19 15.90
CA GLN A 95 -3.26 -17.09 16.57
C GLN A 95 -2.48 -15.84 16.12
N LEU A 96 -2.87 -15.20 15.03
CA LEU A 96 -2.19 -14.03 14.46
C LEU A 96 -2.69 -12.69 15.02
N ASN A 97 -3.63 -12.67 15.97
CA ASN A 97 -4.13 -11.46 16.62
C ASN A 97 -4.38 -10.30 15.63
N ILE A 98 -5.15 -10.58 14.58
CA ILE A 98 -5.13 -9.77 13.35
C ILE A 98 -5.78 -8.39 13.54
N ILE A 99 -5.14 -7.36 12.99
CA ILE A 99 -5.76 -6.04 12.71
C ILE A 99 -6.13 -5.99 11.24
N HIS A 100 -7.41 -5.84 10.92
CA HIS A 100 -7.90 -5.91 9.53
C HIS A 100 -8.35 -4.55 9.02
N VAL A 101 -7.72 -4.03 7.96
CA VAL A 101 -7.92 -2.64 7.52
C VAL A 101 -8.37 -2.58 6.07
N THR A 102 -9.46 -1.85 5.83
CA THR A 102 -9.96 -1.49 4.50
C THR A 102 -10.13 0.02 4.34
N GLY A 103 -10.58 0.45 3.17
CA GLY A 103 -10.73 1.85 2.78
C GLY A 103 -10.42 2.10 1.30
N THR A 104 -10.66 3.30 0.81
CA THR A 104 -10.30 3.68 -0.56
C THR A 104 -8.91 4.30 -0.57
N LYS A 105 -8.67 5.32 0.26
CA LYS A 105 -7.38 6.00 0.41
C LYS A 105 -6.87 5.88 1.84
N GLY A 106 -5.55 5.78 2.00
CA GLY A 106 -4.92 5.75 3.31
C GLY A 106 -4.86 4.39 4.02
N LYS A 107 -5.30 3.30 3.38
CA LYS A 107 -5.19 1.92 3.91
C LYS A 107 -3.75 1.56 4.24
N GLY A 108 -2.87 1.49 3.24
CA GLY A 108 -1.45 1.21 3.43
C GLY A 108 -0.76 2.14 4.43
N SER A 109 -1.03 3.45 4.41
CA SER A 109 -0.49 4.39 5.41
C SER A 109 -0.98 4.08 6.84
N THR A 110 -2.28 3.83 7.01
CA THR A 110 -2.87 3.45 8.30
C THR A 110 -2.23 2.15 8.81
N CYS A 111 -2.11 1.14 7.95
CA CYS A 111 -1.45 -0.12 8.29
C CYS A 111 0.02 0.11 8.68
N ALA A 112 0.76 0.94 7.93
CA ALA A 112 2.16 1.23 8.19
C ALA A 112 2.36 1.94 9.53
N PHE A 113 1.54 2.95 9.84
CA PHE A 113 1.52 3.58 11.16
C PHE A 113 1.20 2.56 12.26
N THR A 114 0.16 1.74 12.07
CA THR A 114 -0.28 0.76 13.08
C THR A 114 0.82 -0.27 13.36
N GLU A 115 1.44 -0.83 12.31
CA GLU A 115 2.57 -1.75 12.42
C GLU A 115 3.75 -1.12 13.15
N ARG A 116 4.15 0.09 12.76
CA ARG A 116 5.31 0.75 13.33
C ARG A 116 5.09 1.12 14.80
N ILE A 117 3.88 1.54 15.17
CA ILE A 117 3.48 1.77 16.56
C ILE A 117 3.63 0.47 17.36
N LEU A 118 2.97 -0.62 16.94
CA LEU A 118 2.95 -1.86 17.70
C LEU A 118 4.35 -2.51 17.77
N ARG A 119 5.13 -2.42 16.71
CA ARG A 119 6.55 -2.84 16.74
C ARG A 119 7.39 -2.03 17.71
N SER A 120 7.04 -0.76 17.96
CA SER A 120 7.75 0.07 18.93
C SER A 120 7.54 -0.41 20.37
N TYR A 121 6.51 -1.23 20.64
CA TYR A 121 6.30 -1.94 21.92
C TYR A 121 7.10 -3.26 22.01
N GLY A 122 7.96 -3.57 21.04
CA GLY A 122 8.80 -4.77 21.04
C GLY A 122 8.13 -6.03 20.46
N LEU A 123 6.91 -5.89 19.91
CA LEU A 123 6.17 -6.99 19.29
C LEU A 123 6.79 -7.39 17.95
N LYS A 124 6.83 -8.70 17.66
CA LYS A 124 7.16 -9.25 16.35
C LYS A 124 5.94 -9.10 15.44
N THR A 125 5.99 -8.15 14.53
CA THR A 125 4.85 -7.79 13.66
C THR A 125 4.92 -8.48 12.31
N GLY A 126 3.79 -9.02 11.85
CA GLY A 126 3.53 -9.35 10.45
C GLY A 126 2.75 -8.21 9.78
N PHE A 127 3.02 -7.96 8.50
CA PHE A 127 2.30 -6.93 7.74
C PHE A 127 2.07 -7.40 6.31
N PHE A 128 0.79 -7.41 5.89
CA PHE A 128 0.37 -7.79 4.54
C PHE A 128 -0.26 -6.61 3.81
N SER A 129 0.28 -6.27 2.63
CA SER A 129 -0.17 -5.10 1.86
C SER A 129 -0.26 -5.32 0.35
N SER A 130 -0.97 -4.43 -0.34
CA SER A 130 -1.02 -4.44 -1.80
C SER A 130 -1.28 -3.06 -2.43
N PRO A 131 -0.78 -2.82 -3.66
CA PRO A 131 0.24 -3.58 -4.38
C PRO A 131 1.66 -3.37 -3.80
N HIS A 132 2.67 -4.06 -4.34
CA HIS A 132 4.07 -3.72 -4.09
C HIS A 132 4.53 -2.52 -4.93
N LEU A 133 5.62 -1.88 -4.52
CA LEU A 133 6.22 -0.75 -5.22
C LEU A 133 7.33 -1.18 -6.19
N VAL A 134 8.29 -1.98 -5.71
CA VAL A 134 9.45 -2.46 -6.50
C VAL A 134 9.46 -3.98 -6.61
N GLN A 135 9.21 -4.71 -5.52
CA GLN A 135 9.35 -6.16 -5.45
C GLN A 135 8.19 -6.85 -4.71
N VAL A 136 7.81 -8.06 -5.12
CA VAL A 136 6.68 -8.78 -4.53
C VAL A 136 6.81 -9.06 -3.03
N ARG A 137 8.04 -9.25 -2.53
CA ARG A 137 8.33 -9.46 -1.11
C ARG A 137 7.84 -8.31 -0.22
N GLU A 138 7.72 -7.09 -0.75
CA GLU A 138 7.21 -5.94 0.00
C GLU A 138 5.79 -6.14 0.53
N ARG A 139 5.02 -7.05 -0.08
CA ARG A 139 3.66 -7.40 0.31
C ARG A 139 3.61 -8.22 1.59
N ILE A 140 4.71 -8.89 1.96
CA ILE A 140 4.80 -9.73 3.16
C ILE A 140 6.00 -9.25 3.96
N ARG A 141 5.74 -8.51 5.05
CA ARG A 141 6.79 -7.95 5.89
C ARG A 141 6.77 -8.55 7.28
N ILE A 142 7.96 -8.71 7.86
CA ILE A 142 8.14 -9.02 9.26
C ILE A 142 9.00 -7.91 9.87
N ASN A 143 8.54 -7.35 10.99
CA ASN A 143 9.22 -6.27 11.70
C ASN A 143 9.52 -5.03 10.81
N GLY A 144 8.54 -4.65 9.99
CA GLY A 144 8.64 -3.52 9.04
C GLY A 144 9.47 -3.78 7.78
N LYS A 145 10.15 -4.92 7.68
CA LYS A 145 11.03 -5.28 6.55
C LYS A 145 10.38 -6.33 5.65
N PRO A 146 10.47 -6.22 4.31
CA PRO A 146 10.13 -7.32 3.41
C PRO A 146 10.85 -8.61 3.83
N ILE A 147 10.18 -9.75 3.74
CA ILE A 147 10.84 -11.04 3.96
C ILE A 147 11.99 -11.24 2.98
N SER A 148 13.03 -11.97 3.37
CA SER A 148 14.20 -12.18 2.49
C SER A 148 13.84 -13.00 1.24
N PRO A 149 14.64 -12.96 0.17
CA PRO A 149 14.44 -13.82 -1.00
C PRO A 149 14.37 -15.30 -0.61
N GLU A 150 15.21 -15.75 0.32
CA GLU A 150 15.26 -17.15 0.78
C GLU A 150 13.98 -17.55 1.51
N LEU A 151 13.48 -16.69 2.41
CA LEU A 151 12.21 -16.94 3.09
C LEU A 151 11.06 -16.96 2.09
N PHE A 152 11.02 -16.00 1.16
CA PHE A 152 9.99 -15.96 0.12
C PHE A 152 9.99 -17.26 -0.69
N THR A 153 11.15 -17.65 -1.24
CA THR A 153 11.31 -18.88 -2.03
C THR A 153 10.89 -20.12 -1.26
N LYS A 154 11.36 -20.26 -0.02
CA LYS A 154 11.02 -21.40 0.86
C LYS A 154 9.51 -21.53 1.05
N HIS A 155 8.84 -20.45 1.42
CA HIS A 155 7.39 -20.47 1.68
C HIS A 155 6.58 -20.58 0.40
N PHE A 156 7.03 -19.98 -0.70
CA PHE A 156 6.40 -20.08 -2.00
C PHE A 156 6.35 -21.52 -2.48
N TRP A 157 7.49 -22.20 -2.61
CA TRP A 157 7.54 -23.57 -3.14
C TRP A 157 6.85 -24.57 -2.22
N ARG A 158 7.00 -24.40 -0.91
CA ARG A 158 6.27 -25.22 0.06
C ARG A 158 4.76 -25.12 -0.15
N LEU A 159 4.21 -23.91 -0.21
CA LEU A 159 2.78 -23.70 -0.41
C LEU A 159 2.32 -24.18 -1.79
N TYR A 160 3.10 -23.88 -2.84
CA TYR A 160 2.79 -24.27 -4.21
C TYR A 160 2.67 -25.79 -4.35
N HIS A 161 3.66 -26.55 -3.86
CA HIS A 161 3.64 -28.02 -3.91
C HIS A 161 2.52 -28.61 -3.05
N GLN A 162 2.29 -28.08 -1.85
CA GLN A 162 1.17 -28.53 -1.02
C GLN A 162 -0.17 -28.36 -1.73
N LEU A 163 -0.40 -27.20 -2.35
CA LEU A 163 -1.63 -26.98 -3.09
C LEU A 163 -1.72 -27.87 -4.34
N GLU A 164 -0.60 -28.20 -4.98
CA GLU A 164 -0.56 -29.07 -6.16
C GLU A 164 -0.79 -30.56 -5.84
N GLU A 165 -0.26 -31.05 -4.72
CA GLU A 165 -0.42 -32.46 -4.28
C GLU A 165 -1.88 -32.78 -3.91
N PHE A 166 -2.59 -31.84 -3.28
CA PHE A 166 -4.01 -31.98 -2.93
C PHE A 166 -4.95 -31.68 -4.12
N LYS A 167 -4.70 -32.32 -5.27
CA LYS A 167 -5.66 -32.42 -6.38
C LYS A 167 -6.64 -33.57 -6.10
N ASP A 168 -7.52 -33.40 -5.11
CA ASP A 168 -8.68 -34.28 -4.94
C ASP A 168 -9.64 -34.15 -6.15
N ASP A 169 -10.58 -35.10 -6.28
CA ASP A 169 -11.63 -35.19 -7.34
C ASP A 169 -12.44 -33.89 -7.57
N SER A 170 -12.30 -32.88 -6.72
CA SER A 170 -12.94 -31.57 -6.81
C SER A 170 -12.41 -30.64 -7.92
N HIS A 171 -11.32 -30.99 -8.62
CA HIS A 171 -10.75 -30.21 -9.75
C HIS A 171 -10.49 -28.71 -9.47
N VAL A 172 -10.34 -28.28 -8.21
CA VAL A 172 -10.14 -26.86 -7.89
C VAL A 172 -8.73 -26.42 -8.31
N ALA A 173 -8.66 -25.55 -9.33
CA ALA A 173 -7.43 -25.00 -9.89
C ALA A 173 -6.57 -24.23 -8.86
N MET A 174 -5.33 -23.87 -9.21
CA MET A 174 -4.50 -23.02 -8.34
C MET A 174 -5.18 -21.69 -8.00
N PRO A 175 -5.03 -21.17 -6.77
CA PRO A 175 -5.54 -19.86 -6.43
C PRO A 175 -4.84 -18.80 -7.28
N ALA A 176 -5.63 -17.85 -7.78
CA ALA A 176 -5.11 -16.70 -8.52
C ALA A 176 -4.11 -15.89 -7.66
N TYR A 177 -3.25 -15.13 -8.33
CA TYR A 177 -2.11 -14.39 -7.78
C TYR A 177 -2.33 -13.78 -6.39
N PHE A 178 -3.39 -12.98 -6.21
CA PHE A 178 -3.63 -12.30 -4.94
C PHE A 178 -4.06 -13.27 -3.83
N ARG A 179 -4.88 -14.27 -4.16
CA ARG A 179 -5.30 -15.32 -3.23
C ARG A 179 -4.12 -16.17 -2.77
N PHE A 180 -3.24 -16.55 -3.69
CA PHE A 180 -2.01 -17.26 -3.37
C PHE A 180 -1.14 -16.47 -2.39
N LEU A 181 -0.91 -15.18 -2.65
CA LEU A 181 -0.11 -14.33 -1.78
C LEU A 181 -0.74 -14.14 -0.39
N THR A 182 -2.06 -14.04 -0.30
CA THR A 182 -2.78 -13.97 0.98
C THR A 182 -2.55 -15.24 1.80
N LEU A 183 -2.67 -16.43 1.18
CA LEU A 183 -2.38 -17.70 1.85
C LEU A 183 -0.92 -17.79 2.28
N MET A 184 0.01 -17.39 1.40
CA MET A 184 1.45 -17.36 1.70
C MET A 184 1.75 -16.44 2.87
N ALA A 185 1.12 -15.27 2.96
CA ALA A 185 1.29 -14.35 4.08
C ALA A 185 0.87 -14.99 5.41
N PHE A 186 -0.30 -15.66 5.47
CA PHE A 186 -0.74 -16.36 6.68
C PHE A 186 0.22 -17.50 7.08
N HIS A 187 0.70 -18.29 6.11
CA HIS A 187 1.71 -19.32 6.37
C HIS A 187 3.01 -18.75 6.94
N VAL A 188 3.51 -17.68 6.33
CA VAL A 188 4.72 -16.99 6.79
C VAL A 188 4.52 -16.49 8.22
N PHE A 189 3.42 -15.78 8.50
CA PHE A 189 3.17 -15.21 9.83
C PHE A 189 3.02 -16.27 10.92
N LEU A 190 2.33 -17.38 10.64
CA LEU A 190 2.18 -18.49 11.58
C LEU A 190 3.51 -19.22 11.81
N GLN A 191 4.26 -19.54 10.75
CA GLN A 191 5.51 -20.29 10.86
C GLN A 191 6.62 -19.45 11.49
N GLU A 192 6.67 -18.16 11.18
CA GLU A 192 7.60 -17.21 11.78
C GLU A 192 7.12 -16.72 13.15
N LYS A 193 5.95 -17.16 13.63
CA LYS A 193 5.42 -16.88 14.98
C LYS A 193 5.40 -15.38 15.28
N VAL A 194 4.76 -14.59 14.41
CA VAL A 194 4.51 -13.18 14.71
C VAL A 194 3.50 -13.06 15.86
N ASP A 195 3.65 -12.03 16.68
CA ASP A 195 2.74 -11.75 17.81
C ASP A 195 1.41 -11.15 17.31
N LEU A 196 1.46 -10.42 16.19
CA LEU A 196 0.29 -9.88 15.50
C LEU A 196 0.53 -9.73 14.00
N ALA A 197 -0.55 -9.70 13.22
CA ALA A 197 -0.51 -9.36 11.81
C ALA A 197 -1.43 -8.16 11.49
N VAL A 198 -0.89 -7.15 10.82
CA VAL A 198 -1.67 -6.05 10.22
C VAL A 198 -1.96 -6.40 8.77
N VAL A 199 -3.24 -6.63 8.44
CA VAL A 199 -3.67 -7.14 7.15
C VAL A 199 -4.46 -6.05 6.40
N GLU A 200 -3.91 -5.58 5.29
CA GLU A 200 -4.59 -4.69 4.36
C GLU A 200 -5.52 -5.50 3.43
N VAL A 201 -6.76 -5.05 3.31
CA VAL A 201 -7.71 -5.55 2.30
C VAL A 201 -7.26 -5.15 0.90
N GLY A 202 -7.32 -6.08 -0.05
CA GLY A 202 -7.04 -5.81 -1.46
C GLY A 202 -8.09 -4.89 -2.09
N ILE A 203 -9.25 -5.44 -2.44
CA ILE A 203 -10.33 -4.70 -3.10
C ILE A 203 -11.66 -4.96 -2.38
N GLY A 204 -12.38 -3.88 -2.04
CA GLY A 204 -13.67 -3.98 -1.36
C GLY A 204 -13.50 -4.31 0.13
N GLY A 205 -13.97 -5.50 0.54
CA GLY A 205 -13.94 -5.96 1.93
C GLY A 205 -14.78 -7.22 2.11
N ALA A 206 -16.10 -7.13 1.87
CA ALA A 206 -17.07 -8.21 2.08
C ALA A 206 -16.65 -9.53 1.41
N TYR A 207 -16.19 -9.45 0.16
CA TYR A 207 -15.79 -10.59 -0.66
C TYR A 207 -14.29 -10.59 -0.99
N ASP A 208 -13.50 -9.78 -0.29
CA ASP A 208 -12.05 -9.82 -0.46
C ASP A 208 -11.51 -11.12 0.14
N CYS A 209 -10.48 -11.70 -0.47
CA CYS A 209 -9.91 -12.96 -0.02
C CYS A 209 -9.32 -12.92 1.39
N THR A 210 -8.96 -11.73 1.90
CA THR A 210 -8.55 -11.56 3.30
C THR A 210 -9.70 -11.70 4.28
N ASN A 211 -10.97 -11.58 3.85
CA ASN A 211 -12.14 -11.63 4.73
C ASN A 211 -12.53 -13.05 5.20
N ILE A 212 -11.68 -14.05 4.91
CA ILE A 212 -11.73 -15.36 5.59
C ILE A 212 -11.37 -15.23 7.07
N ILE A 213 -10.73 -14.13 7.48
CA ILE A 213 -10.48 -13.81 8.88
C ILE A 213 -11.82 -13.71 9.62
N ARG A 214 -12.05 -14.61 10.59
CA ARG A 214 -13.31 -14.67 11.36
C ARG A 214 -13.27 -13.86 12.64
N LYS A 215 -12.12 -13.80 13.32
CA LYS A 215 -11.94 -13.10 14.60
C LYS A 215 -10.72 -12.17 14.58
N PRO A 216 -10.75 -11.07 13.81
CA PRO A 216 -9.76 -10.01 14.00
C PRO A 216 -9.94 -9.40 15.39
N VAL A 217 -8.87 -8.87 15.97
CA VAL A 217 -8.90 -8.15 17.25
C VAL A 217 -9.59 -6.81 17.09
N VAL A 218 -9.35 -6.14 15.95
CA VAL A 218 -9.94 -4.85 15.62
C VAL A 218 -9.97 -4.62 14.11
N CYS A 219 -11.03 -3.95 13.62
CA CYS A 219 -11.17 -3.58 12.22
C CYS A 219 -11.03 -2.06 11.99
N GLY A 220 -10.45 -1.66 10.85
CA GLY A 220 -10.27 -0.26 10.47
C GLY A 220 -10.83 0.07 9.10
N VAL A 221 -11.50 1.22 8.97
CA VAL A 221 -11.98 1.76 7.68
C VAL A 221 -11.37 3.15 7.46
N SER A 222 -10.38 3.23 6.58
CA SER A 222 -9.79 4.50 6.17
C SER A 222 -10.73 5.28 5.22
N SER A 223 -10.27 6.42 4.71
CA SER A 223 -11.11 7.32 3.87
C SER A 223 -11.76 6.60 2.69
N LEU A 224 -13.07 6.81 2.54
CA LEU A 224 -13.90 6.28 1.45
C LEU A 224 -13.99 7.27 0.29
N GLY A 225 -14.06 6.73 -0.92
CA GLY A 225 -14.25 7.49 -2.14
C GLY A 225 -14.45 6.55 -3.32
N MET A 226 -14.74 7.12 -4.49
CA MET A 226 -14.92 6.38 -5.73
C MET A 226 -13.66 5.61 -6.09
N ASP A 227 -13.80 4.29 -6.27
CA ASP A 227 -12.72 3.37 -6.58
C ASP A 227 -13.29 2.04 -7.09
N HIS A 228 -12.61 1.43 -8.05
CA HIS A 228 -13.00 0.14 -8.65
C HIS A 228 -14.51 0.04 -8.96
N THR A 229 -15.10 1.07 -9.57
CA THR A 229 -16.57 1.20 -9.73
C THR A 229 -17.20 0.05 -10.50
N SER A 230 -16.46 -0.56 -11.43
CA SER A 230 -16.88 -1.76 -12.15
C SER A 230 -17.06 -3.00 -11.27
N LEU A 231 -16.44 -3.04 -10.08
CA LEU A 231 -16.48 -4.17 -9.15
C LEU A 231 -17.31 -3.84 -7.89
N LEU A 232 -17.15 -2.65 -7.34
CA LEU A 232 -17.71 -2.27 -6.04
C LEU A 232 -19.02 -1.49 -6.14
N GLY A 233 -19.39 -1.06 -7.35
CA GLY A 233 -20.55 -0.22 -7.61
C GLY A 233 -20.19 1.21 -7.99
N ASP A 234 -21.17 1.90 -8.53
CA ASP A 234 -21.10 3.26 -9.10
C ASP A 234 -21.34 4.38 -8.06
N THR A 235 -21.49 4.05 -6.77
CA THR A 235 -21.67 5.03 -5.69
C THR A 235 -20.76 4.75 -4.49
N VAL A 236 -20.45 5.80 -3.71
CA VAL A 236 -19.61 5.66 -2.51
C VAL A 236 -20.32 4.84 -1.43
N GLU A 237 -21.66 4.84 -1.40
CA GLU A 237 -22.49 4.03 -0.51
C GLU A 237 -22.34 2.53 -0.80
N LYS A 238 -22.36 2.12 -2.08
CA LYS A 238 -22.11 0.72 -2.46
C LYS A 238 -20.68 0.30 -2.08
N ILE A 239 -19.72 1.20 -2.25
CA ILE A 239 -18.33 0.99 -1.82
C ILE A 239 -18.23 0.89 -0.30
N ALA A 240 -18.96 1.71 0.45
CA ALA A 240 -19.04 1.66 1.91
C ALA A 240 -19.63 0.33 2.39
N TRP A 241 -20.67 -0.18 1.73
CA TRP A 241 -21.27 -1.48 2.03
C TRP A 241 -20.25 -2.61 1.88
N GLN A 242 -19.51 -2.61 0.77
CA GLN A 242 -18.44 -3.58 0.50
C GLN A 242 -17.37 -3.51 1.58
N LYS A 243 -16.93 -2.31 1.96
CA LYS A 243 -15.86 -2.10 2.94
C LYS A 243 -16.29 -2.45 4.36
N GLY A 244 -17.52 -2.10 4.75
CA GLY A 244 -18.12 -2.53 6.03
C GLY A 244 -18.29 -4.05 6.14
N GLY A 245 -18.08 -4.82 5.07
CA GLY A 245 -18.12 -6.28 5.12
C GLY A 245 -16.98 -6.97 5.87
N ILE A 246 -15.95 -6.22 6.31
CA ILE A 246 -14.93 -6.75 7.22
C ILE A 246 -15.37 -6.72 8.70
N PHE A 247 -16.50 -6.08 9.03
CA PHE A 247 -17.01 -6.06 10.39
C PHE A 247 -17.39 -7.47 10.84
N LYS A 248 -17.11 -7.78 12.11
CA LYS A 248 -17.38 -9.10 12.71
C LYS A 248 -18.14 -8.90 14.03
N PRO A 249 -19.01 -9.84 14.42
CA PRO A 249 -19.79 -9.69 15.64
C PRO A 249 -18.92 -9.52 16.89
N GLY A 250 -19.23 -8.49 17.69
CA GLY A 250 -18.51 -8.16 18.92
C GLY A 250 -17.10 -7.57 18.73
N VAL A 251 -16.54 -7.57 17.51
CA VAL A 251 -15.21 -7.01 17.24
C VAL A 251 -15.32 -5.50 17.06
N PRO A 252 -14.54 -4.68 17.80
CA PRO A 252 -14.58 -3.23 17.63
C PRO A 252 -14.05 -2.81 16.26
N ALA A 253 -14.66 -1.77 15.70
CA ALA A 253 -14.28 -1.17 14.43
C ALA A 253 -14.13 0.35 14.55
N PHE A 254 -13.18 0.90 13.80
CA PHE A 254 -12.90 2.33 13.77
C PHE A 254 -12.95 2.86 12.34
N THR A 255 -13.54 4.04 12.15
CA THR A 255 -13.55 4.74 10.85
C THR A 255 -13.13 6.19 11.02
N VAL A 256 -12.44 6.73 10.02
CA VAL A 256 -12.21 8.18 9.91
C VAL A 256 -13.52 8.89 9.54
N LEU A 257 -13.54 10.23 9.61
CA LEU A 257 -14.70 10.99 9.14
C LEU A 257 -14.97 10.72 7.65
N GLN A 258 -16.22 10.38 7.35
CA GLN A 258 -16.72 10.11 5.99
C GLN A 258 -17.85 11.10 5.65
N PRO A 259 -18.23 11.22 4.37
CA PRO A 259 -19.49 11.84 4.00
C PRO A 259 -20.69 11.11 4.64
N GLU A 260 -21.80 11.82 4.84
CA GLU A 260 -22.95 11.35 5.63
C GLU A 260 -23.54 10.03 5.10
N GLY A 261 -23.75 9.90 3.78
CA GLY A 261 -24.29 8.69 3.15
C GLY A 261 -23.44 7.44 3.40
N PRO A 262 -22.15 7.42 3.01
CA PRO A 262 -21.23 6.33 3.32
C PRO A 262 -21.10 6.03 4.81
N LEU A 263 -21.12 7.06 5.68
CA LEU A 263 -21.06 6.88 7.13
C LEU A 263 -22.31 6.16 7.66
N ALA A 264 -23.49 6.51 7.17
CA ALA A 264 -24.75 5.83 7.50
C ALA A 264 -24.71 4.35 7.08
N VAL A 265 -24.19 4.05 5.88
CA VAL A 265 -24.03 2.64 5.44
C VAL A 265 -23.10 1.87 6.36
N LEU A 266 -21.96 2.44 6.78
CA LEU A 266 -21.07 1.78 7.74
C LEU A 266 -21.77 1.54 9.09
N ARG A 267 -22.55 2.52 9.57
CA ARG A 267 -23.35 2.39 10.80
C ARG A 267 -24.35 1.24 10.70
N ASP A 268 -25.11 1.16 9.62
CA ASP A 268 -26.12 0.12 9.41
C ASP A 268 -25.47 -1.27 9.32
N ARG A 269 -24.33 -1.38 8.63
CA ARG A 269 -23.55 -2.63 8.56
C ARG A 269 -23.03 -3.06 9.92
N ALA A 270 -22.54 -2.12 10.72
CA ALA A 270 -22.06 -2.38 12.06
C ALA A 270 -23.21 -2.86 12.96
N GLN A 271 -24.38 -2.22 12.90
CA GLN A 271 -25.58 -2.64 13.64
C GLN A 271 -26.05 -4.04 13.23
N GLN A 272 -26.17 -4.32 11.93
CA GLN A 272 -26.56 -5.64 11.40
C GLN A 272 -25.63 -6.76 11.85
N THR A 273 -24.33 -6.44 11.98
CA THR A 273 -23.30 -7.42 12.35
C THR A 273 -23.08 -7.45 13.87
N SER A 274 -23.75 -6.61 14.66
CA SER A 274 -23.47 -6.41 16.10
C SER A 274 -21.99 -6.07 16.37
N CYS A 275 -21.40 -5.23 15.52
CA CYS A 275 -20.04 -4.73 15.59
C CYS A 275 -20.03 -3.34 16.26
N PRO A 276 -19.31 -3.11 17.36
CA PRO A 276 -19.14 -1.76 17.92
C PRO A 276 -18.34 -0.87 16.95
N LEU A 277 -18.98 0.13 16.34
CA LEU A 277 -18.32 1.05 15.40
C LEU A 277 -18.12 2.43 16.04
N TYR A 278 -16.89 2.93 15.99
CA TYR A 278 -16.51 4.24 16.52
C TYR A 278 -15.96 5.16 15.42
N LEU A 279 -16.29 6.45 15.53
CA LEU A 279 -15.68 7.49 14.72
C LEU A 279 -14.40 7.99 15.39
N CYS A 280 -13.27 7.92 14.68
CA CYS A 280 -12.00 8.45 15.19
C CYS A 280 -12.09 9.97 15.41
N PRO A 281 -11.59 10.48 16.55
CA PRO A 281 -11.43 11.92 16.71
C PRO A 281 -10.36 12.45 15.75
N PRO A 282 -10.37 13.76 15.44
CA PRO A 282 -9.24 14.41 14.78
C PRO A 282 -7.94 14.18 15.56
N LEU A 283 -6.80 14.13 14.88
CA LEU A 283 -5.50 13.88 15.52
C LEU A 283 -5.19 14.93 16.60
N GLU A 284 -5.65 16.16 16.40
CA GLU A 284 -5.52 17.29 17.33
C GLU A 284 -6.14 16.99 18.70
N ALA A 285 -7.22 16.20 18.76
CA ALA A 285 -7.82 15.82 20.02
C ALA A 285 -6.93 14.88 20.84
N LEU A 286 -6.04 14.13 20.18
CA LEU A 286 -5.04 13.25 20.83
C LEU A 286 -3.74 14.00 21.16
N GLU A 287 -3.62 15.26 20.72
CA GLU A 287 -2.53 16.18 21.06
C GLU A 287 -2.83 17.01 22.33
N ASP A 288 -4.11 17.06 22.75
CA ASP A 288 -4.56 17.90 23.85
C ASP A 288 -3.82 17.61 25.16
N GLY A 289 -3.26 18.66 25.77
CA GLY A 289 -2.42 18.57 26.98
C GLY A 289 -0.99 18.02 26.77
N GLY A 290 -0.54 17.77 25.54
CA GLY A 290 0.80 17.23 25.25
C GLY A 290 1.55 17.95 24.11
N LEU A 291 2.73 17.42 23.77
CA LEU A 291 3.48 17.90 22.59
C LEU A 291 2.76 17.49 21.29
N PRO A 292 2.80 18.33 20.23
CA PRO A 292 2.28 17.99 18.92
C PRO A 292 2.83 16.66 18.39
N LEU A 293 2.00 15.88 17.72
CA LEU A 293 2.41 14.59 17.17
C LEU A 293 3.13 14.81 15.84
N THR A 294 4.40 14.43 15.80
CA THR A 294 5.18 14.40 14.56
C THR A 294 4.89 13.10 13.81
N LEU A 295 4.58 13.20 12.53
CA LEU A 295 4.34 12.06 11.66
C LEU A 295 5.54 11.86 10.72
N GLY A 296 5.96 10.62 10.51
CA GLY A 296 6.97 10.25 9.52
C GLY A 296 6.47 10.36 8.07
N LEU A 297 5.16 10.31 7.88
CA LEU A 297 4.51 10.58 6.59
C LEU A 297 3.89 11.98 6.60
N GLU A 298 4.30 12.82 5.66
CA GLU A 298 3.82 14.20 5.55
C GLU A 298 2.46 14.31 4.85
N GLY A 299 1.81 15.47 5.01
CA GLY A 299 0.55 15.80 4.34
C GLY A 299 -0.67 15.70 5.25
N GLU A 300 -1.62 16.62 5.06
CA GLU A 300 -2.83 16.74 5.88
C GLU A 300 -3.65 15.45 5.94
N HIS A 301 -3.77 14.76 4.81
CA HIS A 301 -4.49 13.50 4.70
C HIS A 301 -3.86 12.35 5.53
N GLN A 302 -2.58 12.45 5.92
CA GLN A 302 -1.96 11.46 6.80
C GLN A 302 -2.38 11.65 8.26
N ARG A 303 -2.88 12.83 8.67
CA ARG A 303 -3.34 13.06 10.05
C ARG A 303 -4.52 12.18 10.42
N SER A 304 -5.48 11.99 9.51
CA SER A 304 -6.60 11.08 9.73
C SER A 304 -6.17 9.60 9.71
N ASN A 305 -5.21 9.23 8.85
CA ASN A 305 -4.63 7.89 8.83
C ASN A 305 -3.89 7.58 10.15
N ALA A 306 -3.14 8.53 10.68
CA ALA A 306 -2.44 8.41 11.96
C ALA A 306 -3.42 8.33 13.14
N ALA A 307 -4.50 9.12 13.14
CA ALA A 307 -5.54 9.04 14.17
C ALA A 307 -6.24 7.68 14.17
N LEU A 308 -6.54 7.13 12.98
CA LEU A 308 -7.08 5.77 12.85
C LEU A 308 -6.08 4.74 13.36
N ALA A 309 -4.81 4.83 12.96
CA ALA A 309 -3.76 3.90 13.40
C ALA A 309 -3.54 3.90 14.92
N LEU A 310 -3.58 5.08 15.56
CA LEU A 310 -3.52 5.20 17.02
C LEU A 310 -4.67 4.46 17.68
N GLN A 311 -5.90 4.62 17.20
CA GLN A 311 -7.07 3.94 17.75
C GLN A 311 -7.02 2.42 17.56
N LEU A 312 -6.57 1.96 16.38
CA LEU A 312 -6.36 0.54 16.11
C LEU A 312 -5.31 -0.06 17.05
N ALA A 313 -4.14 0.59 17.18
CA ALA A 313 -3.07 0.12 18.03
C ALA A 313 -3.46 0.14 19.52
N HIS A 314 -4.12 1.20 19.98
CA HIS A 314 -4.60 1.31 21.36
C HIS A 314 -5.59 0.20 21.70
N CYS A 315 -6.64 0.03 20.87
CA CYS A 315 -7.65 -0.99 21.09
C CYS A 315 -7.05 -2.40 21.07
N TRP A 316 -6.08 -2.67 20.17
CA TRP A 316 -5.37 -3.93 20.14
C TRP A 316 -4.60 -4.19 21.44
N LEU A 317 -3.81 -3.21 21.89
CA LEU A 317 -3.00 -3.32 23.12
C LEU A 317 -3.87 -3.50 24.38
N GLU A 318 -5.02 -2.83 24.45
CA GLU A 318 -5.98 -3.01 25.55
C GLU A 318 -6.58 -4.42 25.59
N GLN A 319 -6.94 -4.98 24.44
CA GLN A 319 -7.49 -6.34 24.38
C GLN A 319 -6.46 -7.42 24.71
N GLN A 320 -5.17 -7.11 24.60
CA GLN A 320 -4.07 -8.02 24.93
C GLN A 320 -3.48 -7.78 26.34
N ASP A 321 -4.15 -6.99 27.18
CA ASP A 321 -3.76 -6.67 28.57
C ASP A 321 -2.33 -6.11 28.70
N HIS A 322 -1.91 -5.24 27.77
CA HIS A 322 -0.58 -4.66 27.79
C HIS A 322 -0.47 -3.57 28.89
N GLN A 323 0.41 -3.77 29.87
CA GLN A 323 0.46 -3.01 31.14
C GLN A 323 0.74 -1.49 31.03
N ASP A 324 1.08 -1.00 29.84
CA ASP A 324 1.48 0.40 29.58
C ASP A 324 0.32 1.32 29.17
N ILE A 325 -0.92 0.82 29.10
CA ILE A 325 -2.09 1.64 28.78
C ILE A 325 -2.88 1.94 30.06
N ARG A 326 -2.83 3.20 30.50
CA ARG A 326 -3.73 3.71 31.54
C ARG A 326 -4.41 4.97 31.01
N GLU A 327 -5.72 5.04 31.27
CA GLU A 327 -6.64 6.17 31.08
C GLU A 327 -7.36 6.27 29.72
N LEU A 328 -8.54 5.62 29.66
CA LEU A 328 -9.62 5.96 28.74
C LEU A 328 -10.46 7.10 29.33
N LYS A 329 -10.59 8.24 28.61
CA LYS A 329 -11.74 9.13 28.83
C LYS A 329 -12.96 8.53 28.11
N VAL A 330 -14.03 8.32 28.87
CA VAL A 330 -15.29 7.69 28.45
C VAL A 330 -15.78 8.21 27.09
N SER A 331 -16.10 7.30 26.17
CA SER A 331 -16.70 7.60 24.86
C SER A 331 -17.95 8.46 25.03
N ARG A 332 -17.95 9.66 24.45
CA ARG A 332 -19.14 10.51 24.40
C ARG A 332 -19.93 10.23 23.11
N PRO A 333 -21.27 10.06 23.18
CA PRO A 333 -22.07 9.96 21.97
C PRO A 333 -21.99 11.28 21.19
N SER A 334 -21.60 11.22 19.90
CA SER A 334 -21.71 12.39 19.03
C SER A 334 -23.12 12.46 18.47
N MET A 335 -23.92 13.40 18.98
CA MET A 335 -25.25 13.69 18.42
C MET A 335 -25.18 14.09 16.94
N ARG A 336 -24.08 14.71 16.51
CA ARG A 336 -23.91 15.21 15.13
C ARG A 336 -23.72 14.09 14.11
N TRP A 337 -23.03 13.01 14.48
CA TRP A 337 -22.63 11.95 13.53
C TRP A 337 -23.39 10.63 13.74
N GLN A 338 -24.27 10.59 14.74
CA GLN A 338 -25.06 9.41 15.13
C GLN A 338 -24.18 8.14 15.29
N LEU A 339 -22.93 8.34 15.67
CA LEU A 339 -21.94 7.31 15.99
C LEU A 339 -21.21 7.75 17.25
N PRO A 340 -20.85 6.81 18.15
CA PRO A 340 -20.02 7.14 19.28
C PRO A 340 -18.64 7.60 18.80
N LEU A 341 -18.11 8.67 19.39
CA LEU A 341 -16.72 9.02 19.18
C LEU A 341 -15.84 8.01 19.90
N ALA A 342 -14.75 7.63 19.25
CA ALA A 342 -13.73 6.81 19.89
C ALA A 342 -13.13 7.58 21.10
N PRO A 343 -12.74 6.86 22.17
CA PRO A 343 -12.10 7.46 23.33
C PRO A 343 -10.89 8.32 22.95
N VAL A 344 -10.74 9.44 23.66
CA VAL A 344 -9.51 10.24 23.59
C VAL A 344 -8.59 9.77 24.71
N PHE A 345 -7.34 9.50 24.36
CA PHE A 345 -6.28 9.10 25.27
C PHE A 345 -5.01 9.88 24.97
N HIS A 346 -4.05 9.86 25.89
CA HIS A 346 -2.75 10.48 25.68
C HIS A 346 -1.80 9.45 25.01
N PRO A 347 -1.31 9.71 23.79
CA PRO A 347 -0.40 8.77 23.12
C PRO A 347 0.88 8.57 23.93
N THR A 348 1.23 7.30 24.15
CA THR A 348 2.45 6.88 24.85
C THR A 348 3.72 7.31 24.11
N SER A 349 4.89 7.20 24.74
CA SER A 349 6.18 7.39 24.08
C SER A 349 6.36 6.46 22.87
N HIS A 350 5.98 5.19 22.99
CA HIS A 350 6.04 4.20 21.91
C HIS A 350 5.12 4.57 20.73
N MET A 351 3.91 5.04 20.99
CA MET A 351 3.00 5.53 19.95
C MET A 351 3.56 6.75 19.24
N ARG A 352 4.12 7.71 19.97
CA ARG A 352 4.75 8.92 19.42
C ARG A 352 5.96 8.59 18.55
N HIS A 353 6.84 7.70 19.01
CA HIS A 353 7.97 7.21 18.22
C HIS A 353 7.48 6.44 17.00
N GLY A 354 6.48 5.58 17.18
CA GLY A 354 5.89 4.83 16.08
C GLY A 354 5.39 5.73 14.96
N LEU A 355 4.62 6.77 15.29
CA LEU A 355 4.13 7.75 14.32
C LEU A 355 5.27 8.51 13.64
N ARG A 356 6.27 8.99 14.41
CA ARG A 356 7.39 9.78 13.88
C ARG A 356 8.27 8.99 12.93
N ASP A 357 8.52 7.73 13.25
CA ASP A 357 9.48 6.88 12.54
C ASP A 357 8.80 5.98 11.50
N THR A 358 7.52 6.24 11.17
CA THR A 358 6.84 5.48 10.12
C THR A 358 7.34 5.90 8.75
N GLU A 359 7.82 4.91 8.00
CA GLU A 359 8.21 5.07 6.60
C GLU A 359 7.29 4.24 5.71
N TRP A 360 6.88 4.83 4.59
CA TRP A 360 6.05 4.15 3.60
C TRP A 360 6.45 4.61 2.20
N PRO A 361 7.37 3.88 1.53
CA PRO A 361 7.97 4.31 0.27
C PRO A 361 6.94 4.66 -0.80
N GLY A 362 7.20 5.74 -1.52
CA GLY A 362 6.32 6.25 -2.56
C GLY A 362 5.05 6.96 -2.07
N ARG A 363 4.96 7.32 -0.78
CA ARG A 363 3.91 8.19 -0.23
C ARG A 363 4.52 9.41 0.45
N THR A 364 4.26 10.59 -0.10
CA THR A 364 4.75 11.87 0.42
C THR A 364 6.24 11.81 0.82
N GLN A 365 7.05 11.14 0.01
CA GLN A 365 8.45 10.83 0.30
C GLN A 365 9.35 11.90 -0.31
N VAL A 366 10.28 12.45 0.47
CA VAL A 366 11.25 13.44 0.01
C VAL A 366 12.66 12.84 0.07
N LEU A 367 13.37 12.82 -1.06
CA LEU A 367 14.77 12.42 -1.14
C LEU A 367 15.64 13.62 -1.54
N ARG A 368 16.62 13.97 -0.71
CA ARG A 368 17.57 15.06 -1.00
C ARG A 368 18.91 14.49 -1.43
N ARG A 369 19.40 14.92 -2.60
CA ARG A 369 20.65 14.44 -3.22
C ARG A 369 21.43 15.64 -3.80
N GLY A 370 22.22 16.29 -2.94
CA GLY A 370 22.94 17.51 -3.30
C GLY A 370 21.96 18.62 -3.74
N PRO A 371 22.11 19.20 -4.94
CA PRO A 371 21.21 20.24 -5.45
C PRO A 371 19.87 19.69 -5.99
N LEU A 372 19.67 18.37 -6.00
CA LEU A 372 18.43 17.71 -6.43
C LEU A 372 17.59 17.35 -5.21
N THR A 373 16.30 17.71 -5.24
CA THR A 373 15.31 17.21 -4.29
C THR A 373 14.19 16.51 -5.05
N TRP A 374 13.97 15.24 -4.76
CA TRP A 374 12.91 14.42 -5.34
C TRP A 374 11.74 14.32 -4.37
N TYR A 375 10.54 14.57 -4.86
CA TYR A 375 9.27 14.44 -4.16
C TYR A 375 8.49 13.34 -4.85
N LEU A 376 8.18 12.28 -4.13
CA LEU A 376 7.67 11.02 -4.69
C LEU A 376 6.32 10.69 -4.05
N ASP A 377 5.26 10.60 -4.86
CA ASP A 377 3.95 10.15 -4.39
C ASP A 377 3.17 9.36 -5.46
N GLY A 378 2.69 8.16 -5.13
CA GLY A 378 1.88 7.32 -6.02
C GLY A 378 0.43 7.80 -6.21
N ALA A 379 0.18 9.11 -6.27
CA ALA A 379 -1.14 9.70 -6.45
C ALA A 379 -1.60 9.58 -7.91
N HIS A 380 -2.72 8.89 -8.12
CA HIS A 380 -3.25 8.60 -9.47
C HIS A 380 -4.76 8.81 -9.58
N THR A 381 -5.42 9.32 -8.53
CA THR A 381 -6.82 9.76 -8.59
C THR A 381 -6.88 11.25 -8.33
N THR A 382 -7.92 11.92 -8.84
CA THR A 382 -8.10 13.36 -8.70
C THR A 382 -7.88 13.88 -7.28
N SER A 383 -8.53 13.28 -6.29
CA SER A 383 -8.40 13.66 -4.88
C SER A 383 -6.99 13.44 -4.32
N SER A 384 -6.34 12.34 -4.70
CA SER A 384 -4.97 12.03 -4.28
C SER A 384 -3.97 13.00 -4.89
N VAL A 385 -4.13 13.38 -6.16
CA VAL A 385 -3.22 14.35 -6.80
C VAL A 385 -3.36 15.72 -6.17
N GLN A 386 -4.58 16.16 -5.88
CA GLN A 386 -4.80 17.41 -5.15
C GLN A 386 -4.12 17.40 -3.77
N ALA A 387 -4.18 16.27 -3.05
CA ALA A 387 -3.49 16.12 -1.78
C ALA A 387 -1.96 16.12 -1.94
N CYS A 388 -1.44 15.42 -2.94
CA CYS A 388 -0.02 15.38 -3.29
C CYS A 388 0.51 16.77 -3.62
N VAL A 389 -0.21 17.54 -4.43
CA VAL A 389 0.16 18.92 -4.78
C VAL A 389 0.20 19.81 -3.55
N ARG A 390 -0.85 19.76 -2.71
CA ARG A 390 -0.87 20.57 -1.48
C ARG A 390 0.34 20.26 -0.60
N TRP A 391 0.66 18.98 -0.45
CA TRP A 391 1.86 18.53 0.26
C TRP A 391 3.14 19.06 -0.41
N TYR A 392 3.28 18.93 -1.73
CA TYR A 392 4.44 19.40 -2.48
C TYR A 392 4.66 20.91 -2.31
N CYS A 393 3.61 21.72 -2.47
CA CYS A 393 3.66 23.17 -2.28
C CYS A 393 4.07 23.56 -0.86
N GLN A 394 3.52 22.89 0.16
CA GLN A 394 3.89 23.11 1.56
C GLN A 394 5.35 22.73 1.81
N SER A 395 5.82 21.64 1.21
CA SER A 395 7.19 21.17 1.33
C SER A 395 8.19 22.13 0.68
N LEU A 396 7.85 22.70 -0.48
CA LEU A 396 8.63 23.75 -1.13
C LEU A 396 8.72 25.03 -0.29
N GLN A 397 7.64 25.42 0.38
CA GLN A 397 7.65 26.60 1.26
C GLN A 397 8.58 26.39 2.46
N ARG A 398 8.60 25.19 3.04
CA ARG A 398 9.51 24.84 4.15
C ARG A 398 10.98 24.78 3.73
N SER A 399 11.28 24.44 2.47
CA SER A 399 12.65 24.36 1.97
C SER A 399 13.25 25.71 1.55
N LYS A 400 12.44 26.78 1.44
CA LYS A 400 12.95 28.13 1.16
C LYS A 400 13.63 28.70 2.42
N HIS A 401 14.96 28.61 2.48
CA HIS A 401 15.75 29.43 3.41
C HIS A 401 15.60 30.94 3.06
N PRO A 402 15.74 31.87 4.04
CA PRO A 402 15.53 33.31 3.83
C PRO A 402 16.57 34.02 2.94
N SER A 403 17.55 33.30 2.39
CA SER A 403 18.69 33.88 1.69
C SER A 403 19.00 33.08 0.42
N GLY A 404 18.58 33.60 -0.73
CA GLY A 404 19.04 33.14 -2.04
C GLY A 404 17.94 33.07 -3.09
N SER A 405 18.01 33.98 -4.06
CA SER A 405 17.29 33.91 -5.34
C SER A 405 17.76 32.67 -6.13
N GLY A 406 17.22 31.50 -5.79
CA GLY A 406 17.47 30.25 -6.50
C GLY A 406 16.32 29.93 -7.46
N TRP A 407 16.66 29.68 -8.72
CA TRP A 407 15.77 29.10 -9.71
C TRP A 407 15.37 27.70 -9.23
N SER A 408 14.07 27.43 -9.11
CA SER A 408 13.53 26.12 -8.74
C SER A 408 12.90 25.55 -9.99
N VAL A 409 13.52 24.51 -10.57
CA VAL A 409 12.95 23.82 -11.72
C VAL A 409 12.21 22.57 -11.26
N SER A 410 10.94 22.49 -11.63
CA SER A 410 10.09 21.36 -11.27
C SER A 410 9.69 20.55 -12.50
N PRO A 411 10.33 19.40 -12.77
CA PRO A 411 9.83 18.43 -13.74
C PRO A 411 8.73 17.56 -13.11
N GLU A 412 7.56 17.49 -13.75
CA GLU A 412 6.49 16.55 -13.39
C GLU A 412 6.60 15.26 -14.21
N MET A 413 6.50 14.08 -13.58
CA MET A 413 6.37 12.80 -14.31
C MET A 413 5.03 12.15 -14.04
N TRP A 414 4.23 11.84 -15.08
CA TRP A 414 2.84 11.38 -14.95
C TRP A 414 2.48 10.15 -15.79
N LYS A 415 1.61 9.28 -15.23
CA LYS A 415 0.83 8.27 -15.96
C LYS A 415 -0.56 8.04 -15.32
N SER A 416 -1.60 8.01 -16.15
CA SER A 416 -2.94 7.49 -15.77
C SER A 416 -3.02 5.96 -15.93
N GLY A 417 -3.56 5.28 -14.91
CA GLY A 417 -3.91 3.85 -14.99
C GLY A 417 -5.01 3.60 -16.02
N GLY A 418 -5.05 2.39 -16.57
CA GLY A 418 -6.04 2.00 -17.59
C GLY A 418 -7.45 1.95 -17.03
N GLY A 419 -8.35 2.70 -17.66
CA GLY A 419 -9.76 2.84 -17.31
C GLY A 419 -10.20 4.26 -17.60
N GLU A 420 -11.13 4.40 -18.55
CA GLU A 420 -11.90 5.58 -18.95
C GLU A 420 -11.58 6.94 -18.26
N GLU A 421 -11.15 7.87 -19.12
CA GLU A 421 -11.63 9.26 -19.25
C GLU A 421 -10.60 10.41 -19.10
N GLY A 422 -10.46 11.14 -20.21
CA GLY A 422 -9.71 12.40 -20.35
C GLY A 422 -10.24 13.59 -19.52
N TYR A 423 -11.08 13.34 -18.50
CA TYR A 423 -11.61 14.38 -17.60
C TYR A 423 -10.65 14.75 -16.45
N SER A 424 -9.57 13.98 -16.21
CA SER A 424 -8.65 14.21 -15.09
C SER A 424 -7.68 15.39 -15.28
N PHE A 425 -7.27 15.69 -16.51
CA PHE A 425 -6.24 16.71 -16.79
C PHE A 425 -6.72 18.14 -16.51
N ARG A 426 -8.01 18.46 -16.74
CA ARG A 426 -8.57 19.80 -16.46
C ARG A 426 -8.48 20.21 -14.98
N ARG A 427 -8.31 19.27 -14.06
CA ARG A 427 -8.25 19.55 -12.61
C ARG A 427 -6.81 19.72 -12.11
N LEU A 428 -5.82 19.50 -12.98
CA LEU A 428 -4.41 19.84 -12.80
C LEU A 428 -4.09 21.27 -13.29
N ILE A 429 -5.08 22.01 -13.79
CA ILE A 429 -4.93 23.42 -14.22
C ILE A 429 -4.29 24.32 -13.13
N PRO A 430 -4.57 24.16 -11.82
CA PRO A 430 -3.88 24.94 -10.79
C PRO A 430 -2.36 24.66 -10.69
N LEU A 431 -1.88 23.58 -11.31
CA LEU A 431 -0.50 23.10 -11.25
C LEU A 431 0.38 23.70 -12.32
N LEU A 432 -0.19 23.99 -13.49
CA LEU A 432 0.51 24.50 -14.67
C LEU A 432 1.48 25.67 -14.38
N PRO A 433 1.18 26.67 -13.52
CA PRO A 433 2.13 27.75 -13.25
C PRO A 433 3.26 27.38 -12.26
N LEU A 434 3.28 26.16 -11.71
CA LEU A 434 4.26 25.73 -10.70
C LEU A 434 5.46 24.97 -11.27
N PHE A 435 5.40 24.55 -12.54
CA PHE A 435 6.38 23.66 -13.16
C PHE A 435 6.95 24.28 -14.43
N ASP A 436 8.27 24.35 -14.56
CA ASP A 436 8.92 24.80 -15.81
C ASP A 436 8.92 23.70 -16.88
N TYR A 437 8.87 22.42 -16.46
CA TYR A 437 8.83 21.27 -17.36
C TYR A 437 7.79 20.21 -16.95
N ALA A 438 7.19 19.57 -17.95
CA ALA A 438 6.44 18.33 -17.79
C ALA A 438 7.14 17.22 -18.59
N VAL A 439 7.45 16.11 -17.92
CA VAL A 439 8.23 14.99 -18.45
C VAL A 439 7.39 13.72 -18.44
N PHE A 440 7.10 13.13 -19.59
CA PHE A 440 6.30 11.90 -19.65
C PHE A 440 7.20 10.72 -20.02
N CYS A 441 7.05 9.58 -19.36
CA CYS A 441 7.77 8.36 -19.72
C CYS A 441 6.93 7.11 -19.40
N PRO A 442 7.22 5.95 -20.03
CA PRO A 442 6.60 4.70 -19.66
C PRO A 442 7.11 4.23 -18.29
N ASN A 443 6.39 3.28 -17.67
CA ASN A 443 6.79 2.64 -16.40
C ASN A 443 7.88 1.59 -16.63
N LEU A 444 8.93 1.94 -17.36
CA LEU A 444 10.03 1.07 -17.72
C LEU A 444 11.30 1.72 -17.22
N THR A 445 12.05 0.99 -16.41
CA THR A 445 13.32 1.47 -15.85
C THR A 445 14.34 1.70 -16.95
N GLU A 446 14.47 0.76 -17.89
CA GLU A 446 15.40 0.80 -19.03
C GLU A 446 14.74 0.29 -20.33
N VAL A 447 15.36 0.60 -21.47
CA VAL A 447 14.86 0.17 -22.81
C VAL A 447 15.19 -1.30 -23.10
N SER A 448 16.28 -1.82 -22.53
CA SER A 448 16.61 -3.25 -22.54
C SER A 448 15.99 -3.91 -21.31
N SER A 449 15.04 -4.83 -21.53
CA SER A 449 14.44 -5.62 -20.46
C SER A 449 15.46 -6.62 -19.92
N THR A 450 16.28 -6.23 -18.94
CA THR A 450 16.90 -7.22 -18.06
C THR A 450 15.79 -7.96 -17.32
N GLU A 451 15.90 -9.29 -17.28
CA GLU A 451 14.91 -10.31 -16.88
C GLU A 451 14.43 -10.23 -15.41
N ASN A 452 13.96 -9.08 -14.93
CA ASN A 452 13.40 -8.97 -13.59
C ASN A 452 11.90 -9.30 -13.61
N ALA A 453 11.54 -10.47 -13.07
CA ALA A 453 10.17 -10.97 -13.09
C ALA A 453 9.20 -10.10 -12.27
N ASP A 454 9.67 -9.34 -11.27
CA ASP A 454 8.83 -8.46 -10.45
C ASP A 454 8.18 -7.31 -11.26
N GLN A 455 8.75 -6.95 -12.42
CA GLN A 455 8.33 -5.78 -13.21
C GLN A 455 7.66 -6.16 -14.55
N GLN A 456 7.41 -7.44 -14.80
CA GLN A 456 6.77 -7.87 -16.04
C GLN A 456 5.29 -7.49 -16.07
N ASN A 457 4.89 -6.76 -17.13
CA ASN A 457 3.51 -6.41 -17.40
C ASN A 457 3.05 -7.08 -18.70
N PHE A 458 2.25 -8.14 -18.58
CA PHE A 458 1.78 -8.93 -19.72
C PHE A 458 0.56 -8.32 -20.44
N THR A 459 0.07 -7.16 -20.00
CA THR A 459 -1.24 -6.65 -20.45
C THR A 459 -1.18 -5.55 -21.51
N VAL A 460 -0.02 -4.91 -21.74
CA VAL A 460 0.12 -3.76 -22.66
C VAL A 460 1.48 -3.78 -23.36
N THR A 461 1.53 -3.52 -24.66
CA THR A 461 2.78 -3.48 -25.44
C THR A 461 3.55 -2.18 -25.22
N LEU A 462 4.87 -2.18 -25.47
CA LEU A 462 5.73 -0.98 -25.36
C LEU A 462 5.19 0.19 -26.20
N ASP A 463 4.84 -0.06 -27.46
CA ASP A 463 4.33 0.96 -28.38
C ASP A 463 3.03 1.61 -27.86
N GLN A 464 2.12 0.80 -27.30
CA GLN A 464 0.89 1.31 -26.71
C GLN A 464 1.15 2.21 -25.49
N VAL A 465 2.17 1.89 -24.67
CA VAL A 465 2.52 2.73 -23.52
C VAL A 465 3.16 4.04 -23.98
N LEU A 466 4.06 4.01 -24.98
CA LEU A 466 4.69 5.21 -25.53
C LEU A 466 3.66 6.13 -26.23
N LEU A 467 2.71 5.56 -26.97
CA LEU A 467 1.63 6.32 -27.58
C LEU A 467 0.78 7.05 -26.52
N ARG A 468 0.52 6.42 -25.37
CA ARG A 468 -0.16 7.07 -24.24
C ARG A 468 0.66 8.22 -23.67
N CYS A 469 1.97 8.10 -23.56
CA CYS A 469 2.84 9.20 -23.11
C CYS A 469 2.74 10.41 -24.06
N LEU A 470 2.75 10.18 -25.37
CA LEU A 470 2.56 11.23 -26.37
C LEU A 470 1.17 11.88 -26.28
N GLN A 471 0.12 11.08 -26.09
CA GLN A 471 -1.25 11.60 -25.89
C GLN A 471 -1.34 12.45 -24.62
N HIS A 472 -0.70 12.05 -23.51
CA HIS A 472 -0.65 12.85 -22.29
C HIS A 472 0.09 14.17 -22.51
N GLN A 473 1.21 14.16 -23.25
CA GLN A 473 1.94 15.36 -23.62
C GLN A 473 1.07 16.33 -24.45
N GLN A 474 0.32 15.82 -25.44
CA GLN A 474 -0.58 16.63 -26.24
C GLN A 474 -1.69 17.27 -25.40
N HIS A 475 -2.31 16.50 -24.49
CA HIS A 475 -3.31 17.04 -23.57
C HIS A 475 -2.73 18.11 -22.65
N TRP A 476 -1.50 17.93 -22.16
CA TRP A 476 -0.80 18.93 -21.36
C TRP A 476 -0.58 20.23 -22.12
N SER A 477 -0.03 20.15 -23.35
CA SER A 477 0.21 21.33 -24.19
C SER A 477 -1.08 22.09 -24.48
N CYS A 478 -2.17 21.38 -24.83
CA CYS A 478 -3.49 21.98 -25.06
C CYS A 478 -4.03 22.73 -23.82
N LEU A 479 -3.77 22.22 -22.61
CA LEU A 479 -4.17 22.89 -21.38
C LEU A 479 -3.33 24.15 -21.11
N SER A 480 -2.02 24.10 -21.37
CA SER A 480 -1.13 25.25 -21.22
C SER A 480 -1.53 26.40 -22.17
N GLU A 481 -1.94 26.09 -23.40
CA GLU A 481 -2.42 27.08 -24.38
C GLU A 481 -3.75 27.72 -23.96
N LYS A 482 -4.69 26.92 -23.44
CA LYS A 482 -5.99 27.41 -22.96
C LYS A 482 -5.87 28.32 -21.74
N GLN A 483 -4.88 28.11 -20.89
CA GLN A 483 -4.61 28.97 -19.73
C GLN A 483 -3.93 30.30 -20.14
N ALA A 484 -3.15 30.30 -21.22
CA ALA A 484 -2.54 31.49 -21.79
C ALA A 484 -3.54 32.39 -22.56
N SER A 485 -4.78 31.92 -22.78
CA SER A 485 -5.83 32.66 -23.49
C SER A 485 -6.56 33.64 -22.56
N PRO A 486 -6.71 34.94 -22.94
CA PRO A 486 -7.25 35.99 -22.06
C PRO A 486 -8.72 35.81 -21.65
N ASP A 487 -9.52 35.01 -22.38
CA ASP A 487 -10.96 34.83 -22.13
C ASP A 487 -11.29 34.03 -20.86
N PHE A 488 -10.32 33.36 -20.25
CA PHE A 488 -10.53 32.54 -19.04
C PHE A 488 -10.48 33.35 -17.72
N LEU A 489 -10.05 34.61 -17.78
CA LEU A 489 -9.97 35.51 -16.61
C LEU A 489 -11.28 36.27 -16.31
N SER A 490 -12.34 36.04 -17.10
CA SER A 490 -13.64 36.70 -16.94
C SER A 490 -14.71 35.83 -16.29
N SER A 491 -14.85 36.01 -14.96
CA SER A 491 -16.07 35.91 -14.10
C SER A 491 -16.53 34.56 -13.48
N PRO A 492 -17.31 34.55 -12.36
CA PRO A 492 -17.82 35.69 -11.57
C PRO A 492 -17.31 35.75 -10.10
N SER A 493 -17.51 36.93 -9.51
CA SER A 493 -17.15 37.41 -8.17
C SER A 493 -17.53 36.49 -6.99
N PRO A 494 -16.73 36.46 -5.91
CA PRO A 494 -17.05 35.68 -4.71
C PRO A 494 -18.09 36.38 -3.83
N GLU A 495 -19.10 35.64 -3.37
CA GLU A 495 -19.98 36.08 -2.29
C GLU A 495 -19.22 36.19 -0.96
N PRO A 496 -19.51 37.21 -0.13
CA PRO A 496 -18.79 37.43 1.13
C PRO A 496 -19.34 36.53 2.24
N GLY A 497 -18.55 35.56 2.75
CA GLY A 497 -19.01 34.77 3.90
C GLY A 497 -18.19 33.58 4.41
N ARG A 498 -16.92 33.36 4.04
CA ARG A 498 -16.09 32.31 4.68
C ARG A 498 -14.65 32.76 4.93
N PRO A 499 -14.12 32.64 6.16
CA PRO A 499 -12.73 32.97 6.45
C PRO A 499 -11.80 31.80 6.06
N GLY A 500 -10.71 32.11 5.34
CA GLY A 500 -9.50 31.28 5.31
C GLY A 500 -9.17 30.51 4.02
N SER A 501 -9.22 31.13 2.85
CA SER A 501 -8.48 30.62 1.67
C SER A 501 -7.09 31.25 1.62
N LEU A 502 -6.07 30.52 2.07
CA LEU A 502 -4.67 30.86 1.81
C LEU A 502 -4.41 30.70 0.30
N GLN A 503 -4.55 31.79 -0.46
CA GLN A 503 -3.97 31.87 -1.81
C GLN A 503 -2.46 32.01 -1.65
N PRO A 504 -1.64 31.08 -2.19
CA PRO A 504 -0.20 31.31 -2.27
C PRO A 504 0.03 32.53 -3.15
N ALA A 505 0.93 33.42 -2.75
CA ALA A 505 1.43 34.48 -3.62
C ALA A 505 2.04 33.85 -4.88
N LEU A 506 1.26 33.84 -5.96
CA LEU A 506 1.65 33.33 -7.27
C LEU A 506 2.74 34.25 -7.82
N ARG A 507 3.82 33.66 -8.33
CA ARG A 507 4.81 34.38 -9.16
C ARG A 507 4.07 35.03 -10.34
N PRO A 508 4.49 36.22 -10.83
CA PRO A 508 3.93 36.77 -12.06
C PRO A 508 4.11 35.76 -13.21
N PRO A 509 3.13 35.62 -14.10
CA PRO A 509 3.20 34.66 -15.19
C PRO A 509 4.37 35.03 -16.11
N HIS A 510 5.41 34.20 -16.14
CA HIS A 510 6.36 34.24 -17.24
C HIS A 510 5.65 33.75 -18.51
N SER A 511 5.77 34.52 -19.59
CA SER A 511 5.11 34.30 -20.88
C SER A 511 5.75 33.18 -21.71
N THR A 512 6.07 32.05 -21.09
CA THR A 512 6.66 30.89 -21.76
C THR A 512 5.81 29.68 -21.44
N GLY A 513 5.20 29.07 -22.46
CA GLY A 513 4.44 27.83 -22.30
C GLY A 513 5.27 26.77 -21.57
N THR A 514 4.60 25.94 -20.76
CA THR A 514 5.27 24.85 -20.03
C THR A 514 5.91 23.89 -21.03
N ASN A 515 7.23 23.72 -20.96
CA ASN A 515 7.95 22.84 -21.88
C ASN A 515 7.62 21.38 -21.56
N SER A 516 7.06 20.64 -22.51
CA SER A 516 6.70 19.23 -22.32
C SER A 516 7.61 18.30 -23.12
N LEU A 517 8.06 17.19 -22.52
CA LEU A 517 8.98 16.22 -23.10
C LEU A 517 8.50 14.79 -22.90
N VAL A 518 8.86 13.88 -23.80
CA VAL A 518 8.58 12.44 -23.69
C VAL A 518 9.88 11.67 -23.77
N PHE A 519 10.09 10.70 -22.88
CA PHE A 519 11.24 9.80 -22.86
C PHE A 519 10.80 8.34 -23.02
N SER A 520 11.70 7.52 -23.55
CA SER A 520 11.45 6.09 -23.78
C SER A 520 11.52 5.22 -22.52
N CYS A 521 12.11 5.71 -21.44
CA CYS A 521 12.21 5.02 -20.15
C CYS A 521 12.49 6.02 -19.02
N ILE A 522 12.34 5.56 -17.77
CA ILE A 522 12.59 6.32 -16.55
C ILE A 522 14.06 6.74 -16.47
N SER A 523 15.01 5.83 -16.72
CA SER A 523 16.45 6.15 -16.64
C SER A 523 16.85 7.32 -17.54
N HIS A 524 16.38 7.36 -18.80
CA HIS A 524 16.64 8.48 -19.70
C HIS A 524 16.05 9.80 -19.18
N ALA A 525 14.82 9.76 -18.63
CA ALA A 525 14.21 10.94 -18.03
C ALA A 525 15.03 11.45 -16.83
N LEU A 526 15.45 10.55 -15.93
CA LEU A 526 16.24 10.92 -14.75
C LEU A 526 17.65 11.44 -15.11
N GLN A 527 18.30 10.87 -16.12
CA GLN A 527 19.57 11.39 -16.65
C GLN A 527 19.41 12.81 -17.19
N TRP A 528 18.34 13.07 -17.96
CA TRP A 528 18.06 14.41 -18.46
C TRP A 528 17.68 15.38 -17.33
N ILE A 529 16.87 14.99 -16.35
CA ILE A 529 16.51 15.87 -15.23
C ILE A 529 17.72 16.22 -14.36
N SER A 530 18.56 15.22 -14.07
CA SER A 530 19.69 15.39 -13.14
C SER A 530 20.85 16.20 -13.73
N GLN A 531 20.99 16.25 -15.07
CA GLN A 531 22.08 16.94 -15.76
C GLN A 531 23.48 16.58 -15.17
N GLY A 532 23.67 15.32 -14.75
CA GLY A 532 24.93 14.83 -14.17
C GLY A 532 25.20 15.23 -12.71
N ARG A 533 24.24 15.89 -12.04
CA ARG A 533 24.36 16.33 -10.63
C ARG A 533 24.15 15.21 -9.62
N ASP A 534 23.59 14.08 -10.04
CA ASP A 534 23.46 12.88 -9.23
C ASP A 534 24.51 11.85 -9.65
N PRO A 535 25.41 11.40 -8.77
CA PRO A 535 26.44 10.41 -9.09
C PRO A 535 25.89 9.11 -9.67
N ILE A 536 24.67 8.71 -9.31
CA ILE A 536 24.03 7.49 -9.83
C ILE A 536 23.76 7.60 -11.34
N PHE A 537 23.50 8.82 -11.84
CA PHE A 537 23.18 9.07 -13.25
C PHE A 537 24.36 9.68 -14.01
N GLN A 538 25.57 9.68 -13.43
CA GLN A 538 26.80 10.00 -14.16
C GLN A 538 27.19 8.78 -15.02
N ALA A 539 26.96 8.86 -16.32
CA ALA A 539 27.24 7.75 -17.22
C ALA A 539 28.74 7.39 -17.23
N PRO A 540 29.14 6.13 -16.99
CA PRO A 540 30.40 5.63 -17.52
C PRO A 540 30.20 5.43 -19.03
N SER A 541 30.58 6.42 -19.83
CA SER A 541 30.44 6.50 -21.30
C SER A 541 29.01 6.55 -21.88
N PRO A 542 28.79 7.29 -22.99
CA PRO A 542 27.47 7.37 -23.62
C PRO A 542 27.09 6.01 -24.23
N PRO A 543 25.87 5.49 -24.01
CA PRO A 543 25.42 4.25 -24.64
C PRO A 543 25.42 4.40 -26.17
N ARG A 544 26.01 3.42 -26.86
CA ARG A 544 26.24 3.37 -28.33
C ARG A 544 24.97 3.27 -29.20
N SER A 545 23.80 3.60 -28.67
CA SER A 545 22.53 3.58 -29.41
C SER A 545 21.57 4.63 -28.87
N LEU A 546 22.01 5.89 -28.81
CA LEU A 546 21.10 7.01 -28.64
C LEU A 546 20.51 7.36 -30.01
N LEU A 547 19.21 7.13 -30.19
CA LEU A 547 18.43 8.07 -30.98
C LEU A 547 18.58 9.42 -30.26
N SER A 548 19.46 10.28 -30.77
CA SER A 548 19.64 11.63 -30.26
C SER A 548 18.29 12.34 -30.32
N HIS A 549 17.61 12.50 -29.18
CA HIS A 549 16.34 13.22 -29.15
C HIS A 549 16.63 14.70 -29.48
N PRO A 550 16.14 15.24 -30.61
CA PRO A 550 16.58 16.53 -31.14
C PRO A 550 16.25 17.73 -30.22
N THR A 551 15.31 17.57 -29.28
CA THR A 551 14.92 18.62 -28.32
C THR A 551 15.64 18.57 -26.96
N ALA A 552 16.37 17.49 -26.64
CA ALA A 552 16.97 17.30 -25.31
C ALA A 552 18.19 18.22 -25.06
N SER A 553 18.90 18.62 -26.12
CA SER A 553 20.08 19.50 -26.03
C SER A 553 19.74 20.99 -25.96
N SER A 554 18.66 21.41 -26.65
CA SER A 554 18.16 22.80 -26.69
C SER A 554 17.36 23.17 -25.43
N GLY A 555 16.52 22.26 -24.93
CA GLY A 555 15.65 22.53 -23.78
C GLY A 555 16.29 22.41 -22.39
N ALA A 556 17.57 22.04 -22.28
CA ALA A 556 18.21 21.77 -20.98
C ALA A 556 18.96 22.96 -20.35
N SER A 557 19.01 24.13 -21.00
CA SER A 557 19.74 25.31 -20.49
C SER A 557 19.28 25.72 -19.09
N ILE A 558 17.96 25.81 -18.87
CA ILE A 558 17.36 26.20 -17.58
C ILE A 558 17.78 25.24 -16.47
N LEU A 559 17.79 23.92 -16.72
CA LEU A 559 18.22 22.92 -15.75
C LEU A 559 19.72 23.03 -15.43
N ARG A 560 20.56 23.32 -16.44
CA ARG A 560 22.01 23.48 -16.25
C ARG A 560 22.35 24.70 -15.42
N GLU A 561 21.62 25.80 -15.61
CA GLU A 561 21.82 27.08 -14.92
C GLU A 561 21.19 27.13 -13.51
N ALA A 562 20.23 26.26 -13.21
CA ALA A 562 19.50 26.28 -11.94
C ALA A 562 20.41 26.01 -10.73
N GLY A 563 20.27 26.76 -9.63
CA GLY A 563 21.00 26.50 -8.38
C GLY A 563 20.50 25.26 -7.64
N ALA A 564 19.21 24.93 -7.78
CA ALA A 564 18.58 23.74 -7.22
C ALA A 564 17.47 23.23 -8.16
N ILE A 565 17.21 21.92 -8.14
CA ILE A 565 16.20 21.27 -8.98
C ILE A 565 15.25 20.49 -8.06
N HIS A 566 13.95 20.74 -8.16
CA HIS A 566 12.91 20.17 -7.29
C HIS A 566 11.93 19.32 -8.09
N VAL A 567 12.10 18.01 -8.10
CA VAL A 567 11.36 17.11 -9.00
C VAL A 567 10.14 16.51 -8.31
N LEU A 568 8.94 16.64 -8.89
CA LEU A 568 7.76 15.92 -8.43
C LEU A 568 7.48 14.72 -9.33
N VAL A 569 7.56 13.52 -8.76
CA VAL A 569 7.20 12.27 -9.43
C VAL A 569 5.86 11.79 -8.89
N THR A 570 4.85 11.70 -9.76
CA THR A 570 3.50 11.31 -9.36
C THR A 570 2.82 10.41 -10.39
N GLY A 571 1.72 9.77 -10.03
CA GLY A 571 0.98 8.86 -10.91
C GLY A 571 0.98 7.43 -10.39
N SER A 572 1.12 6.45 -11.29
CA SER A 572 1.06 5.03 -10.89
C SER A 572 2.19 4.65 -9.94
N LEU A 573 1.91 3.78 -8.96
CA LEU A 573 2.93 3.27 -8.04
C LEU A 573 4.10 2.62 -8.78
N HIS A 574 3.88 1.94 -9.91
CA HIS A 574 4.95 1.38 -10.72
C HIS A 574 5.93 2.43 -11.27
N LEU A 575 5.46 3.64 -11.58
CA LEU A 575 6.33 4.74 -12.01
C LEU A 575 7.21 5.19 -10.85
N VAL A 576 6.59 5.47 -9.71
CA VAL A 576 7.28 5.90 -8.48
C VAL A 576 8.28 4.85 -8.01
N GLY A 577 7.89 3.57 -8.06
CA GLY A 577 8.76 2.44 -7.73
C GLY A 577 9.92 2.27 -8.72
N GLY A 578 9.68 2.47 -10.03
CA GLY A 578 10.74 2.46 -11.02
C GLY A 578 11.76 3.59 -10.80
N VAL A 579 11.30 4.79 -10.40
CA VAL A 579 12.19 5.89 -10.01
C VAL A 579 12.96 5.55 -8.73
N LEU A 580 12.28 5.08 -7.69
CA LEU A 580 12.89 4.71 -6.42
C LEU A 580 13.94 3.62 -6.58
N LYS A 581 13.66 2.61 -7.40
CA LYS A 581 14.64 1.56 -7.74
C LYS A 581 15.94 2.14 -8.30
N LEU A 582 15.86 3.17 -9.12
CA LEU A 582 17.04 3.82 -9.71
C LEU A 582 17.71 4.79 -8.72
N LEU A 583 16.94 5.50 -7.89
CA LEU A 583 17.48 6.45 -6.90
C LEU A 583 18.08 5.78 -5.66
N GLU A 584 17.52 4.64 -5.26
CA GLU A 584 17.88 3.86 -4.07
C GLU A 584 18.04 2.38 -4.44
N PRO A 585 19.17 1.98 -5.06
CA PRO A 585 19.39 0.61 -5.52
C PRO A 585 19.27 -0.47 -4.44
N SER A 586 19.45 -0.11 -3.16
CA SER A 586 19.26 -1.00 -2.01
C SER A 586 17.82 -1.53 -1.89
N LEU A 587 16.81 -0.82 -2.44
CA LEU A 587 15.44 -1.31 -2.50
C LEU A 587 15.26 -2.50 -3.45
N SER A 588 16.26 -2.76 -4.31
CA SER A 588 16.25 -3.89 -5.25
C SER A 588 17.03 -5.12 -4.76
N GLN A 589 17.59 -5.09 -3.55
CA GLN A 589 18.39 -6.18 -2.99
C GLN A 589 17.58 -7.18 -2.17
#